data_AF-A0A2T1DYI9-F1
#
_entry.id   AF-A0A2T1DYI9-F1
#
_cell.length_a   1.000
_cell.length_b   1.000
_cell.length_c   1.000
_cell.angle_alpha   90.00
_cell.angle_beta   90.00
_cell.angle_gamma   90.00
#
_symmetry.space_group_name_H-M   'P 1'
#
loop_
_entity.id
_entity.type
_entity.pdbx_description
1 polymer ?
#
loop_
_entity_poly.entity_id
_entity_poly.type
_entity_poly.pdbx_seq_one_letter_code
_entity_poly.pdbx_strand_id
1 'polypeptide(L)' 'MENLQSKQDFGQTTEATLPLTLSERRAFMKLPLLERQQILASQVKEMLEHYENSHEWRELEAGDIIDY' A
#
# COMPACT_ATOMS: atom_id res chain seq x y z
N MET A 1 4.08 -16.29 31.32
CA MET A 1 3.99 -16.57 29.88
C MET A 1 3.09 -15.51 29.28
N GLU A 2 3.70 -14.39 28.88
CA GLU A 2 2.99 -13.23 28.35
C GLU A 2 2.88 -13.41 26.84
N ASN A 3 1.66 -13.60 26.36
CA ASN A 3 1.38 -13.91 24.96
C ASN A 3 1.60 -12.65 24.11
N LEU A 4 2.51 -12.77 23.14
CA LEU A 4 2.69 -11.82 22.03
C LEU A 4 1.37 -11.65 21.28
N GLN A 5 0.71 -10.53 21.49
CA GLN A 5 -0.20 -9.96 20.50
C GLN A 5 0.34 -8.59 20.11
N SER A 6 1.41 -8.60 19.30
CA SER A 6 1.77 -7.44 18.49
C SER A 6 0.63 -7.22 17.51
N LYS A 7 -0.26 -6.28 17.84
CA LYS A 7 -1.17 -5.67 16.88
C LYS A 7 -0.30 -4.95 15.85
N GLN A 8 -0.07 -5.63 14.74
CA GLN A 8 0.34 -4.97 13.51
C GLN A 8 -0.89 -4.23 12.98
N ASP A 9 -1.09 -3.01 13.47
CA ASP A 9 -2.08 -2.09 12.92
C ASP A 9 -1.51 -1.53 11.61
N PHE A 10 -1.52 -2.36 10.56
CA PHE A 10 -1.33 -1.88 9.19
C PHE A 10 -2.50 -0.95 8.88
N GLY A 11 -2.21 0.35 8.76
CA GLY A 11 -3.00 1.40 8.10
C GLY A 11 -4.51 1.25 8.26
N GLN A 12 -5.11 2.07 9.15
CA GLN A 12 -6.55 2.18 9.33
C GLN A 12 -7.27 2.08 7.98
N THR A 13 -7.93 0.94 7.77
CA THR A 13 -8.67 0.62 6.55
C THR A 13 -9.74 1.68 6.36
N THR A 14 -9.51 2.59 5.41
CA THR A 14 -10.56 3.37 4.77
C THR A 14 -11.65 2.39 4.34
N GLU A 15 -12.82 2.50 4.98
CA GLU A 15 -14.12 1.95 4.57
C GLU A 15 -14.04 0.68 3.72
N ALA A 16 -14.30 -0.48 4.34
CA ALA A 16 -14.24 -1.83 3.77
C ALA A 16 -14.75 -1.91 2.32
N THR A 17 -13.86 -1.63 1.37
CA THR A 17 -14.13 -1.75 -0.05
C THR A 17 -13.99 -3.23 -0.36
N LEU A 18 -15.05 -3.83 -0.91
CA LEU A 18 -15.06 -5.24 -1.28
C LEU A 18 -13.80 -5.56 -2.11
N PRO A 19 -13.14 -6.71 -1.87
CA PRO A 19 -11.92 -7.05 -2.57
C PRO A 19 -12.17 -7.15 -4.07
N LEU A 20 -11.31 -6.53 -4.89
CA LEU A 20 -11.37 -6.60 -6.35
C LEU A 20 -11.49 -8.06 -6.80
N THR A 21 -12.46 -8.32 -7.67
CA THR A 21 -12.64 -9.61 -8.33
C THR A 21 -11.46 -9.95 -9.23
N LEU A 22 -11.27 -11.23 -9.53
CA LEU A 22 -10.23 -11.67 -10.49
C LEU A 22 -10.43 -11.07 -11.89
N SER A 23 -11.68 -10.80 -12.28
CA SER A 23 -11.98 -10.18 -13.58
C SER A 23 -11.47 -8.74 -13.65
N GLU A 24 -11.72 -7.95 -12.61
CA GLU A 24 -11.28 -6.55 -12.53
C GLU A 24 -9.76 -6.44 -12.48
N ARG A 25 -9.08 -7.29 -11.70
CA ARG A 25 -7.61 -7.34 -11.67
C ARG A 25 -7.03 -7.67 -13.04
N ARG A 26 -7.63 -8.64 -13.75
CA ARG A 26 -7.21 -9.00 -15.12
C ARG A 26 -7.47 -7.88 -16.11
N ALA A 27 -8.61 -7.18 -16.00
CA ALA A 27 -8.93 -6.04 -16.85
C ALA A 27 -7.89 -4.93 -16.67
N PHE A 28 -7.52 -4.61 -15.43
CA PHE A 28 -6.45 -3.65 -15.14
C PHE A 28 -5.10 -4.06 -15.76
N MET A 29 -4.70 -5.33 -15.59
CA MET A 29 -3.42 -5.82 -16.12
C MET A 29 -3.34 -5.85 -17.66
N LYS A 30 -4.47 -5.82 -18.35
CA LYS A 30 -4.52 -5.72 -19.82
C LYS A 30 -4.33 -4.29 -20.33
N LEU A 31 -4.41 -3.29 -19.47
CA LEU A 31 -4.19 -1.91 -19.86
C LEU A 31 -2.72 -1.67 -20.25
N PRO A 32 -2.46 -0.80 -21.23
CA PRO A 32 -1.12 -0.31 -21.52
C PRO A 32 -0.41 0.21 -20.26
N LEU A 33 0.92 0.12 -20.25
CA LEU A 33 1.73 0.55 -19.11
C LEU A 33 1.44 2.01 -18.71
N LEU A 34 1.28 2.89 -19.70
CA LEU A 34 0.99 4.31 -19.48
C LEU A 34 -0.36 4.54 -18.79
N GLU A 35 -1.39 3.82 -19.20
CA GLU A 35 -2.72 3.93 -18.58
C GLU A 35 -2.71 3.42 -17.14
N ARG A 36 -2.02 2.31 -16.88
CA ARG A 36 -1.82 1.82 -15.51
C ARG A 36 -1.08 2.85 -14.66
N GLN A 37 -0.04 3.48 -15.20
CA GLN A 37 0.71 4.52 -14.49
C GLN A 37 -0.16 5.73 -14.14
N GLN A 38 -1.01 6.18 -15.06
CA GLN A 38 -1.93 7.29 -14.82
C GLN A 38 -2.94 6.99 -13.71
N ILE A 39 -3.52 5.78 -13.73
CA ILE A 39 -4.45 5.33 -12.68
C ILE A 39 -3.74 5.32 -11.32
N LEU A 40 -2.56 4.71 -11.23
CA LEU A 40 -1.80 4.66 -9.98
C LEU A 40 -1.37 6.05 -9.50
N ALA A 41 -0.96 6.95 -10.41
CA ALA A 41 -0.58 8.31 -10.05
C ALA A 41 -1.74 9.10 -9.43
N SER A 42 -2.97 8.89 -9.89
CA SER A 42 -4.15 9.52 -9.28
C SER A 42 -4.38 9.03 -7.85
N GLN A 43 -4.18 7.74 -7.58
CA GLN A 43 -4.33 7.16 -6.23
C GLN A 43 -3.27 7.68 -5.27
N VAL A 44 -2.03 7.85 -5.73
CA VAL A 44 -0.93 8.38 -4.90
C VAL A 44 -1.23 9.79 -4.42
N LYS A 45 -1.94 10.62 -5.20
CA LYS A 45 -2.29 11.98 -4.79
C LYS A 45 -3.14 12.01 -3.52
N GLU A 46 -4.02 11.02 -3.33
CA GLU A 46 -4.87 10.91 -2.14
C GLU A 46 -4.07 10.42 -0.92
N MET A 47 -3.00 9.67 -1.14
CA MET A 47 -2.14 9.14 -0.07
C MET A 47 -1.00 10.10 0.30
N LEU A 48 -0.68 11.07 -0.56
CA LEU A 48 0.49 11.95 -0.43
C LEU A 48 0.46 12.72 0.90
N GLU A 49 -0.68 13.28 1.29
CA GLU A 49 -0.83 14.02 2.55
C GLU A 49 -0.48 13.16 3.77
N HIS A 50 -0.83 11.87 3.75
CA HIS A 50 -0.51 10.93 4.82
C HIS A 50 0.99 10.63 4.87
N TYR A 51 1.65 10.43 3.73
CA TYR A 51 3.08 10.13 3.67
C TYR A 51 3.99 11.34 3.91
N GLU A 52 3.57 12.55 3.53
CA GLU A 52 4.32 13.78 3.81
C GLU A 52 4.34 14.11 5.30
N ASN A 53 3.23 13.88 6.00
CA ASN A 53 3.07 14.24 7.42
C ASN A 53 3.37 13.08 8.38
N SER A 54 3.28 11.83 7.94
CA SER A 54 3.68 10.67 8.73
C SER A 54 5.20 10.46 8.66
N HIS A 55 5.78 10.01 9.77
CA HIS A 55 7.18 9.59 9.85
C HIS A 55 7.32 8.08 10.09
N GLU A 56 6.20 7.37 10.19
CA GLU A 56 6.15 5.91 10.40
C GLU A 56 6.85 5.15 9.26
N TRP A 57 6.84 5.69 8.04
CA TRP A 57 7.55 5.09 6.91
C TRP A 57 9.07 5.08 7.09
N ARG A 58 9.66 6.00 7.87
CA ARG A 58 11.10 6.00 8.15
C ARG A 58 11.52 4.87 9.08
N GLU A 59 10.62 4.40 9.92
CA GLU A 59 10.88 3.23 10.78
C GLU A 59 10.88 1.93 9.96
N LEU A 60 10.17 1.90 8.82
CA LEU A 60 10.17 0.76 7.88
C LEU A 60 11.44 0.69 7.02
N GLU A 61 12.11 1.81 6.76
CA GLU A 61 13.39 1.86 6.03
C GLU A 61 14.58 1.36 6.86
N ALA A 62 14.43 1.19 8.18
CA ALA A 62 15.50 0.76 9.08
C ALA A 62 15.77 -0.77 9.07
N GLY A 63 15.43 -1.46 7.99
CA GLY A 63 15.82 -2.85 7.75
C GLY A 63 17.14 -2.89 6.98
N ASP A 64 18.16 -3.55 7.53
CA ASP A 64 19.42 -3.79 6.83
C ASP A 64 19.16 -4.54 5.52
N ILE A 65 19.45 -3.92 4.38
CA ILE A 65 19.46 -4.59 3.08
C ILE A 65 20.76 -5.39 3.03
N ILE A 66 20.71 -6.68 3.39
CA ILE A 66 21.83 -7.59 3.21
C ILE A 66 21.83 -8.05 1.75
N ASP A 67 22.69 -7.45 0.93
CA ASP A 67 23.10 -8.04 -0.36
C ASP A 67 24.06 -9.21 -0.08
N TYR A 68 23.74 -10.39 -0.64
CA TYR A 68 24.55 -11.61 -0.56
C TYR A 68 25.58 -11.69 -1.70
#